data_AF-A0A929DHT7-F1
#
_entry.id   AF-A0A929DHT7-F1
#
_cell.length_a   1.000
_cell.length_b   1.000
_cell.length_c   1.000
_cell.angle_alpha   90.00
_cell.angle_beta   90.00
_cell.angle_gamma   90.00
#
_symmetry.space_group_name_H-M   'P 1'
#
loop_
_entity.id
_entity.type
_entity.pdbx_description
1 polymer ?
#
loop_
_entity_poly.entity_id
_entity_poly.type
_entity_poly.pdbx_seq_one_letter_code
_entity_poly.pdbx_strand_id
1 'polypeptide(L)'
;MGHLKKTILPILLTGIWLNISGTIKWIFFIESYWIEKYKNMKLVFPTELINNITWMIWGFLFATTIFILSKKFNLIQTTLISWFVAYVMMWVIVWNVGVLPTGMLWINVPLSLFEAFIGALICKRLSNK
;
A
#
# COMPACT_ATOMS: atom_id res chain seq x y z
N MET A 1 -25.39 1.61 -17.53
CA MET A 1 -24.11 2.07 -16.95
C MET A 1 -23.07 0.97 -17.12
N GLY A 2 -22.14 1.12 -18.07
CA GLY A 2 -21.29 0.03 -18.56
C GLY A 2 -20.29 -0.54 -17.54
N HIS A 3 -19.92 -1.81 -17.73
CA HIS A 3 -18.95 -2.58 -16.93
C HIS A 3 -17.64 -1.81 -16.64
N LEU A 4 -17.19 -0.99 -17.60
CA LEU A 4 -16.01 -0.12 -17.50
C LEU A 4 -16.05 0.80 -16.27
N LYS A 5 -17.18 1.49 -16.03
CA LYS A 5 -17.31 2.45 -14.91
C LYS A 5 -17.39 1.77 -13.53
N LYS A 6 -17.89 0.53 -13.46
CA LYS A 6 -18.10 -0.19 -12.18
C LYS A 6 -16.97 -1.15 -11.81
N THR A 7 -16.01 -1.34 -12.70
CA THR A 7 -14.91 -2.31 -12.54
C THR A 7 -13.55 -1.66 -12.70
N ILE A 8 -13.31 -1.01 -13.84
CA ILE A 8 -11.99 -0.46 -14.17
C ILE A 8 -11.75 0.87 -13.43
N LEU A 9 -12.74 1.75 -13.41
CA LEU A 9 -12.62 3.06 -12.77
C LEU A 9 -12.30 2.98 -11.25
N PRO A 10 -12.97 2.13 -10.44
CA PRO A 10 -12.61 1.95 -9.03
C PRO A 10 -11.16 1.50 -8.82
N ILE A 11 -10.68 0.55 -9.63
CA ILE A 11 -9.30 0.04 -9.54
C ILE A 11 -8.32 1.14 -9.91
N LEU A 12 -8.56 1.87 -11.00
CA LEU A 12 -7.66 2.92 -11.48
C LEU A 12 -7.54 4.07 -10.47
N LEU A 13 -8.65 4.57 -9.94
CA LEU A 13 -8.63 5.63 -8.94
C LEU A 13 -8.00 5.17 -7.61
N THR A 14 -8.26 3.93 -7.20
CA THR A 14 -7.63 3.35 -6.00
C THR A 14 -6.12 3.18 -6.21
N GLY A 15 -5.68 2.72 -7.37
CA GLY A 15 -4.26 2.58 -7.69
C GLY A 15 -3.53 3.92 -7.77
N ILE A 16 -4.15 4.95 -8.35
CA ILE A 16 -3.61 6.32 -8.34
C ILE A 16 -3.48 6.83 -6.91
N TRP A 17 -4.53 6.66 -6.09
CA TRP A 17 -4.51 7.05 -4.69
C TRP A 17 -3.37 6.38 -3.92
N LEU A 18 -3.26 5.04 -4.01
CA LEU A 18 -2.24 4.27 -3.29
C LEU A 18 -0.82 4.68 -3.71
N ASN A 19 -0.59 4.95 -4.98
CA ASN A 19 0.72 5.36 -5.47
C ASN A 19 1.10 6.78 -5.06
N ILE A 20 0.17 7.74 -5.17
CA ILE A 20 0.41 9.12 -4.73
C ILE A 20 0.64 9.16 -3.21
N SER A 21 -0.27 8.56 -2.43
CA SER A 21 -0.17 8.53 -0.97
C SER A 21 1.09 7.79 -0.50
N GLY A 22 1.38 6.62 -1.08
CA GLY A 22 2.58 5.85 -0.80
C GLY A 22 3.86 6.62 -1.11
N THR A 23 3.89 7.38 -2.20
CA THR A 23 5.06 8.22 -2.57
C THR A 23 5.26 9.39 -1.61
N ILE A 24 4.17 10.09 -1.25
CA ILE A 24 4.24 11.17 -0.26
C ILE A 24 4.73 10.61 1.09
N LYS A 25 4.14 9.50 1.55
CA LYS A 25 4.56 8.84 2.78
C LYS A 25 6.03 8.42 2.72
N TRP A 26 6.47 7.87 1.59
CA TRP A 26 7.84 7.47 1.36
C TRP A 26 8.82 8.63 1.56
N ILE A 27 8.66 9.70 0.77
CA ILE A 27 9.56 10.84 0.72
C ILE A 27 9.65 11.55 2.08
N PHE A 28 8.50 11.78 2.73
CA PHE A 28 8.47 12.62 3.94
C PHE A 28 8.75 11.86 5.24
N PHE A 29 8.40 10.57 5.32
CA PHE A 29 8.35 9.88 6.61
C PHE A 29 9.11 8.56 6.68
N ILE A 30 9.40 7.91 5.55
CA ILE A 30 9.88 6.51 5.56
C ILE A 30 11.28 6.36 4.98
N GLU A 31 11.63 7.10 3.92
CA GLU A 31 12.89 6.94 3.18
C GLU A 31 14.14 7.01 4.09
N SER A 32 14.20 8.01 4.98
CA SER A 32 15.34 8.21 5.88
C SER A 32 15.62 7.00 6.76
N TYR A 33 14.59 6.36 7.31
CA TYR A 33 14.72 5.16 8.14
C TYR A 33 15.31 3.97 7.37
N TRP A 34 14.95 3.81 6.10
CA TRP A 34 15.49 2.73 5.25
C TRP A 34 16.94 2.97 4.87
N ILE A 35 17.29 4.19 4.46
CA ILE A 35 18.67 4.57 4.14
C ILE A 35 19.57 4.37 5.35
N GLU A 36 19.15 4.82 6.53
CA GLU A 36 19.92 4.64 7.76
C GLU A 36 20.10 3.17 8.13
N LYS A 37 19.02 2.37 8.06
CA LYS A 37 19.07 0.94 8.35
C LYS A 37 20.03 0.20 7.41
N TYR A 38 20.00 0.50 6.11
CA TYR A 38 20.90 -0.11 5.14
C TYR A 38 22.35 0.32 5.35
N LYS A 39 22.58 1.61 5.63
CA LYS A 39 23.91 2.11 5.98
C LYS A 39 24.49 1.41 7.21
N ASN A 40 23.69 1.18 8.25
CA ASN A 40 24.10 0.44 9.46
C ASN A 40 24.43 -1.04 9.17
N MET A 41 23.82 -1.63 8.14
CA MET A 41 24.14 -2.96 7.65
C MET A 41 25.33 -2.98 6.68
N LYS A 42 25.96 -1.82 6.40
CA LYS A 42 27.01 -1.65 5.37
C LYS A 42 26.53 -2.04 3.96
N LEU A 43 25.24 -1.82 3.69
CA LEU A 43 24.60 -2.04 2.39
C LEU A 43 24.19 -0.70 1.76
N VAL A 44 24.03 -0.70 0.44
CA VAL A 44 23.46 0.43 -0.30
C VAL A 44 21.96 0.19 -0.46
N PHE A 45 21.13 1.18 -0.10
CA PHE A 45 19.69 1.08 -0.31
C PHE A 45 19.38 1.24 -1.81
N PRO A 46 18.60 0.33 -2.41
CA PRO A 46 18.40 0.34 -3.85
C PRO A 46 17.32 1.37 -4.24
N THR A 47 17.75 2.48 -4.85
CA THR A 47 16.90 3.63 -5.24
C THR A 47 16.71 3.77 -6.75
N GLU A 48 17.07 2.75 -7.52
CA GLU A 48 16.99 2.78 -8.98
C GLU A 48 15.55 2.95 -9.49
N LEU A 49 15.41 3.51 -10.70
CA LEU A 49 14.10 3.74 -11.34
C LEU A 49 13.23 2.47 -11.38
N ILE A 50 13.86 1.31 -11.61
CA ILE A 50 13.16 0.02 -11.65
C ILE A 50 12.45 -0.31 -10.33
N ASN A 51 13.00 0.11 -9.19
CA ASN A 51 12.39 -0.10 -7.88
C ASN A 51 11.12 0.73 -7.73
N ASN A 52 11.14 1.99 -8.18
CA ASN A 52 9.98 2.86 -8.16
C ASN A 52 8.86 2.34 -9.07
N ILE A 53 9.19 1.82 -10.25
CA ILE A 53 8.23 1.17 -11.15
C ILE A 53 7.63 -0.08 -10.49
N THR A 54 8.45 -0.86 -9.79
CA THR A 54 7.99 -2.06 -9.07
C THR A 54 6.99 -1.71 -7.97
N TRP A 55 7.26 -0.65 -7.19
CA TRP A 55 6.30 -0.11 -6.22
C TRP A 55 5.00 0.37 -6.88
N MET A 56 5.10 0.99 -8.06
CA MET A 56 3.93 1.42 -8.81
C MET A 56 3.03 0.26 -9.20
N ILE A 57 3.63 -0.81 -9.74
CA ILE A 57 2.93 -2.05 -10.09
C ILE A 57 2.29 -2.67 -8.85
N TRP A 58 3.02 -2.75 -7.73
CA TRP A 58 2.50 -3.23 -6.46
C TRP A 58 1.25 -2.46 -6.01
N GLY A 59 1.25 -1.12 -6.14
CA GLY A 59 0.09 -0.28 -5.81
C GLY A 59 -1.18 -0.63 -6.61
N PHE A 60 -1.05 -0.92 -7.91
CA PHE A 60 -2.18 -1.34 -8.74
C PHE A 60 -2.64 -2.78 -8.47
N LEU A 61 -1.71 -3.70 -8.15
CA LEU A 61 -2.06 -5.06 -7.70
C LEU A 61 -2.82 -5.01 -6.37
N PHE A 62 -2.38 -4.14 -5.45
CA PHE A 62 -3.07 -3.92 -4.19
C PHE A 62 -4.47 -3.31 -4.40
N ALA A 63 -4.60 -2.31 -5.28
CA ALA A 63 -5.90 -1.75 -5.67
C ALA A 63 -6.87 -2.81 -6.21
N THR A 64 -6.37 -3.72 -7.05
CA THR A 64 -7.16 -4.83 -7.59
C THR A 64 -7.62 -5.77 -6.47
N THR A 65 -6.75 -6.06 -5.51
CA THR A 65 -7.08 -6.88 -4.34
C THR A 65 -8.17 -6.22 -3.48
N ILE A 66 -8.03 -4.92 -3.18
CA ILE A 66 -9.05 -4.13 -2.47
C ILE A 66 -10.38 -4.19 -3.20
N PHE A 67 -10.38 -4.01 -4.53
CA PHE A 67 -11.59 -4.06 -5.33
C PHE A 67 -12.29 -5.42 -5.20
N ILE A 68 -11.57 -6.53 -5.35
CA ILE A 68 -12.12 -7.90 -5.22
C ILE A 68 -12.71 -8.11 -3.82
N LEU A 69 -12.00 -7.70 -2.76
CA LEU A 69 -12.48 -7.81 -1.38
C LEU A 69 -13.72 -6.95 -1.14
N SER A 70 -13.75 -5.72 -1.68
CA SER A 70 -14.86 -4.78 -1.50
C SER A 70 -16.20 -5.29 -2.05
N LYS A 71 -16.15 -6.20 -3.02
CA LYS A 71 -17.33 -6.87 -3.58
C LYS A 71 -17.93 -7.89 -2.61
N LYS A 72 -17.17 -8.40 -1.65
CA LYS A 72 -17.64 -9.44 -0.71
C LYS A 72 -17.87 -8.88 0.69
N PHE A 73 -16.99 -8.01 1.16
CA PHE A 73 -16.94 -7.56 2.55
C PHE A 73 -17.50 -6.16 2.77
N ASN A 74 -17.75 -5.79 4.04
CA ASN A 74 -18.06 -4.41 4.39
C ASN A 74 -16.80 -3.52 4.36
N LEU A 75 -16.95 -2.20 4.54
CA LEU A 75 -15.84 -1.25 4.44
C LEU A 75 -14.72 -1.58 5.42
N ILE A 76 -15.03 -1.77 6.70
CA ILE A 76 -14.06 -2.04 7.76
C ILE A 76 -13.35 -3.37 7.52
N GLN A 77 -14.09 -4.43 7.19
CA GLN A 77 -13.53 -5.74 6.86
C GLN A 77 -12.59 -5.66 5.65
N THR A 78 -13.00 -4.95 4.58
CA THR A 78 -12.16 -4.76 3.39
C THR A 78 -10.87 -4.06 3.75
N THR A 79 -10.94 -2.98 4.53
CA THR A 79 -9.77 -2.22 5.00
C THR A 79 -8.83 -3.07 5.84
N LEU A 80 -9.34 -3.77 6.86
CA LEU A 80 -8.50 -4.53 7.78
C LEU A 80 -7.86 -5.74 7.11
N ILE A 81 -8.62 -6.48 6.28
CA ILE A 81 -8.08 -7.63 5.55
C ILE A 81 -7.04 -7.17 4.54
N SER A 82 -7.33 -6.12 3.76
CA SER A 82 -6.41 -5.62 2.73
C SER A 82 -5.12 -5.06 3.37
N TRP A 83 -5.23 -4.29 4.44
CA TRP A 83 -4.10 -3.78 5.19
C TRP A 83 -3.24 -4.89 5.78
N PHE A 84 -3.89 -5.90 6.38
CA PHE A 84 -3.18 -7.04 6.96
C PHE A 84 -2.36 -7.80 5.92
N VAL A 85 -2.96 -8.14 4.76
CA VAL A 85 -2.26 -8.93 3.74
C VAL A 85 -1.17 -8.15 3.01
N ALA A 86 -1.35 -6.85 2.80
CA ALA A 86 -0.41 -6.04 2.02
C ALA A 86 0.75 -5.48 2.86
N TYR A 87 0.49 -5.10 4.12
CA TYR A 87 1.49 -4.43 4.97
C TYR A 87 1.95 -5.31 6.12
N VAL A 88 1.03 -5.82 6.94
CA VAL A 88 1.41 -6.56 8.15
C VAL A 88 2.19 -7.82 7.80
N MET A 89 1.71 -8.60 6.83
CA MET A 89 2.44 -9.79 6.37
C MET A 89 3.83 -9.45 5.81
N MET A 90 3.97 -8.35 5.07
CA MET A 90 5.26 -7.88 4.57
C MET A 90 6.20 -7.51 5.72
N TRP A 91 5.72 -6.75 6.71
CA TRP A 91 6.54 -6.35 7.86
C TRP A 91 7.01 -7.54 8.66
N VAL A 92 6.18 -8.58 8.86
CA VAL A 92 6.59 -9.80 9.56
C VAL A 92 7.79 -10.46 8.87
N ILE A 93 7.74 -10.60 7.53
CA ILE A 93 8.84 -11.21 6.77
C ILE A 93 10.09 -10.33 6.80
N VAL A 94 9.95 -9.03 6.57
CA VAL A 94 11.08 -8.08 6.55
C VAL A 94 11.72 -7.93 7.93
N TRP A 95 10.92 -8.04 9.00
CA TRP A 95 11.41 -8.08 10.38
C TRP A 95 12.18 -9.37 10.65
N ASN A 96 11.65 -10.52 10.22
CA ASN A 96 12.31 -11.82 10.38
C ASN A 96 13.70 -11.86 9.72
N VAL A 97 13.86 -11.26 8.55
CA VAL A 97 15.18 -11.17 7.88
C VAL A 97 16.06 -10.03 8.43
N GLY A 98 15.63 -9.32 9.46
CA GLY A 98 16.41 -8.30 10.16
C GLY A 98 16.54 -6.96 9.44
N VAL A 99 15.82 -6.76 8.33
CA VAL A 99 15.94 -5.59 7.45
C VAL A 99 14.98 -4.47 7.86
N LEU A 100 13.91 -4.77 8.60
CA LEU A 100 12.86 -3.77 8.93
C LEU A 100 13.39 -2.64 9.82
N PRO A 101 13.25 -1.36 9.43
CA PRO A 101 13.46 -0.23 10.32
C PRO A 101 12.25 -0.09 11.27
N THR A 102 12.31 -0.67 12.46
CA THR A 102 11.17 -0.68 13.40
C THR A 102 10.75 0.73 13.86
N GLY A 103 11.69 1.68 13.88
CA GLY A 103 11.43 3.09 14.21
C GLY A 103 10.47 3.80 13.26
N MET A 104 10.21 3.28 12.06
CA MET A 104 9.23 3.86 11.14
C MET A 104 7.79 3.40 11.41
N LEU A 105 7.58 2.35 12.21
CA LEU A 105 6.27 1.70 12.32
C LEU A 105 5.21 2.59 12.98
N TRP A 106 5.59 3.46 13.93
CA TRP A 106 4.64 4.34 14.61
C TRP A 106 3.92 5.29 13.64
N ILE A 107 4.57 5.67 12.54
CA ILE A 107 3.98 6.51 11.48
C ILE A 107 3.48 5.67 10.30
N ASN A 108 4.18 4.59 9.94
CA ASN A 108 3.80 3.76 8.81
C ASN A 108 2.52 2.97 9.06
N VAL A 109 2.28 2.49 10.29
CA VAL A 109 1.05 1.79 10.68
C VAL A 109 -0.19 2.64 10.45
N PRO A 110 -0.34 3.84 11.06
CA PRO A 110 -1.55 4.64 10.87
C PRO A 110 -1.72 5.10 9.42
N LEU A 111 -0.64 5.50 8.74
CA LEU A 111 -0.73 5.97 7.36
C LEU A 111 -1.10 4.84 6.38
N SER A 112 -0.50 3.66 6.49
CA SER A 112 -0.86 2.51 5.63
C SER A 112 -2.29 2.02 5.87
N LEU A 113 -2.77 2.07 7.11
CA LEU A 113 -4.16 1.75 7.42
C LEU A 113 -5.11 2.77 6.80
N PHE A 114 -4.76 4.05 6.85
CA PHE A 114 -5.51 5.12 6.20
C PHE A 114 -5.52 4.98 4.66
N GLU A 115 -4.38 4.63 4.06
CA GLU A 115 -4.28 4.33 2.62
C GLU A 115 -5.25 3.23 2.20
N ALA A 116 -5.22 2.10 2.92
CA ALA A 116 -6.12 0.96 2.70
C ALA A 116 -7.59 1.34 2.90
N PHE A 117 -7.89 2.16 3.91
CA PHE A 117 -9.24 2.64 4.19
C PHE A 117 -9.81 3.49 3.05
N ILE A 118 -9.05 4.47 2.56
CA ILE A 118 -9.49 5.33 1.46
C ILE A 118 -9.62 4.51 0.17
N GLY A 119 -8.70 3.58 -0.09
CA GLY A 119 -8.82 2.65 -1.23
C GLY A 119 -10.09 1.81 -1.16
N ALA A 120 -10.40 1.24 0.01
CA ALA A 120 -11.63 0.49 0.24
C ALA A 120 -12.88 1.37 0.07
N LEU A 121 -12.84 2.62 0.54
CA LEU A 121 -13.92 3.60 0.40
C LEU A 121 -14.19 3.95 -1.06
N ILE A 122 -13.14 4.24 -1.84
CA ILE A 122 -13.23 4.50 -3.29
C ILE A 122 -13.87 3.30 -3.99
N CYS A 123 -13.37 2.10 -3.73
CA CYS A 123 -13.91 0.88 -4.30
C CYS A 123 -15.39 0.70 -3.94
N LYS A 124 -15.77 0.80 -2.66
CA LYS A 124 -17.16 0.67 -2.19
C LYS A 124 -18.10 1.66 -2.86
N ARG A 125 -17.73 2.93 -2.95
CA ARG A 125 -18.58 3.98 -3.51
C ARG A 125 -18.80 3.84 -5.02
N LEU A 126 -17.79 3.38 -5.76
CA LEU A 126 -17.84 3.33 -7.23
C LEU A 126 -18.26 1.97 -7.79
N SER A 127 -18.08 0.90 -7.01
CA SER A 127 -18.38 -0.48 -7.37
C SER A 127 -19.88 -0.77 -7.51
N ASN A 128 -20.76 0.08 -6.95
CA ASN A 128 -22.18 -0.18 -6.74
C ASN A 128 -22.43 -1.61 -6.22
N LYS A 129 -22.23 -1.78 -4.91
CA LYS A 129 -22.96 -2.77 -4.14
C LYS A 129 -24.04 -2.05 -3.38
#